data_AF-A0A9P9CSF4-F1
#
_entry.id   AF-A0A9P9CSF4-F1
#
_cell.length_a   1.000
_cell.length_b   1.000
_cell.length_c   1.000
_cell.angle_alpha   90.00
_cell.angle_beta   90.00
_cell.angle_gamma   90.00
#
_symmetry.space_group_name_H-M   'P 1'
#
loop_
_entity.id
_entity.type
_entity.pdbx_description
1 polymer ?
#
loop_
_entity_poly.entity_id
_entity_poly.type
_entity_poly.pdbx_seq_one_letter_code
_entity_poly.pdbx_strand_id
1 'polypeptide(L)'
;MTCNVLRTTVLVGVEKTQNHAQWAELCPPDAFALNIDAQLNLAYGSAARIGMKVFISYDFNWWNVGQGSQIGSHLAGYAARPAHLIIDNKVFVSSFAGDGIDANALRNAVGRAVMWVPNYHPGQGNFNDVDGALNWMAWPNDGNNKAPKAGRNVTVEAGDASYISALGSKPYLAPVSPWFFTHYGPEVDYSKNWMFPSDTLWYDRWQHILALAPRFIEIVTWNDYGESHYIGPLNSKHQDDGGSKWTNDMPHNAWLDMAKPFIAAYKAGATSVNSYIQSDQIIYWYRPNLRGLNCDSTDTTANTPANNASGNYFMGRPDGWETALDNIYVVTLLKTAGTLTVSSGSNTQVFSAPAGAQIFAVPMGVGRQSFALARNGVNALAANSLKDVTSTCICGIYNFNAYTGSVPENFVDQAGPDALNRLVQGLKVQTCQPTPSLPVSAPPYTGPGGPGTTVTSSSSSSATSTSGSSTITTPRQRRQRRQRLRPRRAARPQVGLAVLLQLLNKSDPQTVLAPGVCGPALLVLILPIIAMDPAVAAGSTEDENEPAAKWGERQLSRITISCQFITRAAL
;
A
#
# COMPACT_ATOMS: atom_id res chain seq x y z
N MET A 1 -24.86 -22.89 -16.47
CA MET A 1 -23.89 -23.68 -15.67
C MET A 1 -24.02 -23.22 -14.23
N THR A 2 -24.18 -24.14 -13.28
CA THR A 2 -24.31 -23.83 -11.85
C THR A 2 -22.94 -23.66 -11.22
N CYS A 3 -22.75 -22.60 -10.43
CA CYS A 3 -21.54 -22.35 -9.66
C CYS A 3 -21.91 -22.35 -8.17
N ASN A 4 -21.28 -23.21 -7.37
CA ASN A 4 -21.53 -23.27 -5.93
C ASN A 4 -20.77 -22.13 -5.23
N VAL A 5 -21.48 -21.30 -4.47
CA VAL A 5 -20.94 -20.08 -3.85
C VAL A 5 -20.42 -20.36 -2.44
N LEU A 6 -19.16 -20.76 -2.32
CA LEU A 6 -18.40 -20.77 -1.07
C LEU A 6 -16.94 -20.36 -1.34
N ARG A 7 -16.43 -19.38 -0.58
CA ARG A 7 -15.03 -18.85 -0.58
C ARG A 7 -14.48 -18.42 -1.94
N THR A 8 -14.62 -17.14 -2.29
CA THR A 8 -14.09 -16.61 -3.56
C THR A 8 -13.38 -15.26 -3.48
N THR A 9 -13.59 -14.45 -2.44
CA THR A 9 -13.31 -13.01 -2.50
C THR A 9 -12.12 -12.60 -1.64
N VAL A 10 -11.05 -12.15 -2.31
CA VAL A 10 -9.94 -11.38 -1.73
C VAL A 10 -10.10 -9.91 -2.13
N LEU A 11 -10.17 -9.06 -1.12
CA LEU A 11 -10.21 -7.61 -1.21
C LEU A 11 -8.81 -7.05 -0.93
N VAL A 12 -8.49 -5.85 -1.42
CA VAL A 12 -7.23 -5.17 -1.09
C VAL A 12 -7.50 -3.68 -0.86
N GLY A 13 -7.08 -3.15 0.30
CA GLY A 13 -7.22 -1.73 0.62
C GLY A 13 -6.32 -0.84 -0.24
N VAL A 14 -6.86 0.23 -0.82
CA VAL A 14 -6.12 1.23 -1.61
C VAL A 14 -6.28 2.59 -0.99
N GLU A 15 -5.14 3.20 -0.62
CA GLU A 15 -5.07 4.49 0.06
C GLU A 15 -5.09 5.67 -0.92
N LYS A 16 -4.28 5.62 -2.01
CA LYS A 16 -4.03 6.80 -2.88
C LYS A 16 -3.55 6.39 -4.29
N THR A 17 -4.39 6.17 -5.30
CA THR A 17 -3.83 5.79 -6.64
C THR A 17 -4.73 5.88 -7.88
N GLN A 18 -4.06 5.94 -9.05
CA GLN A 18 -4.60 5.57 -10.36
C GLN A 18 -3.66 4.59 -11.11
N ASN A 19 -4.27 3.73 -11.94
CA ASN A 19 -3.65 2.78 -12.90
C ASN A 19 -2.80 1.64 -12.29
N HIS A 20 -3.45 0.52 -11.94
CA HIS A 20 -2.80 -0.73 -11.48
C HIS A 20 -2.86 -1.89 -12.49
N ALA A 21 -3.32 -1.66 -13.71
CA ALA A 21 -3.83 -2.71 -14.61
C ALA A 21 -2.86 -3.89 -14.83
N GLN A 22 -1.56 -3.62 -15.02
CA GLN A 22 -0.55 -4.64 -15.33
C GLN A 22 -0.23 -5.58 -14.16
N TRP A 23 -0.49 -5.18 -12.91
CA TRP A 23 -0.13 -5.95 -11.72
C TRP A 23 -1.26 -6.87 -11.24
N ALA A 24 -2.51 -6.55 -11.59
CA ALA A 24 -3.66 -7.42 -11.37
C ALA A 24 -3.62 -8.70 -12.23
N GLU A 25 -2.84 -8.73 -13.32
CA GLU A 25 -2.80 -9.87 -14.25
C GLU A 25 -2.12 -11.13 -13.66
N LEU A 26 -1.27 -10.98 -12.63
CA LEU A 26 -0.51 -12.10 -12.05
C LEU A 26 -1.23 -12.85 -10.92
N CYS A 27 -2.17 -12.20 -10.24
CA CYS A 27 -3.16 -12.81 -9.35
C CYS A 27 -4.19 -11.72 -8.97
N PRO A 28 -5.31 -11.58 -9.69
CA PRO A 28 -6.24 -10.49 -9.44
C PRO A 28 -6.94 -10.68 -8.08
N PRO A 29 -6.94 -9.66 -7.21
CA PRO A 29 -7.95 -9.58 -6.17
C PRO A 29 -9.32 -9.38 -6.83
N ASP A 30 -10.39 -9.76 -6.15
CA ASP A 30 -11.73 -9.72 -6.71
C ASP A 30 -12.32 -8.31 -6.65
N ALA A 31 -11.83 -7.47 -5.74
CA ALA A 31 -12.01 -6.02 -5.76
C ALA A 31 -10.89 -5.27 -5.01
N PHE A 32 -10.76 -3.97 -5.30
CA PHE A 32 -10.05 -3.03 -4.42
C PHE A 32 -11.03 -2.25 -3.51
N ALA A 33 -10.68 -2.07 -2.24
CA ALA A 33 -11.34 -1.13 -1.34
C ALA A 33 -10.77 0.27 -1.58
N LEU A 34 -11.62 1.30 -1.63
CA LEU A 34 -11.21 2.69 -1.88
C LEU A 34 -11.61 3.57 -0.71
N ASN A 35 -10.68 4.33 -0.12
CA ASN A 35 -10.93 5.23 1.02
C ASN A 35 -10.99 6.75 0.66
N ILE A 36 -10.57 7.17 -0.55
CA ILE A 36 -10.55 8.58 -0.97
C ILE A 36 -11.63 8.94 -1.99
N ASP A 37 -12.54 9.84 -1.59
CA ASP A 37 -13.61 10.40 -2.42
C ASP A 37 -13.12 11.09 -3.71
N ALA A 38 -12.07 11.90 -3.61
CA ALA A 38 -11.60 12.79 -4.67
C ALA A 38 -11.18 12.06 -5.97
N GLN A 39 -10.80 10.79 -5.89
CA GLN A 39 -10.40 9.99 -7.07
C GLN A 39 -11.34 8.83 -7.39
N LEU A 40 -12.43 8.60 -6.63
CA LEU A 40 -13.37 7.49 -6.90
C LEU A 40 -13.87 7.48 -8.35
N ASN A 41 -14.19 8.64 -8.93
CA ASN A 41 -14.64 8.73 -10.32
C ASN A 41 -13.64 8.12 -11.32
N LEU A 42 -12.34 8.31 -11.06
CA LEU A 42 -11.25 7.83 -11.91
C LEU A 42 -10.92 6.36 -11.60
N ALA A 43 -10.94 5.97 -10.32
CA ALA A 43 -10.77 4.58 -9.89
C ALA A 43 -11.88 3.66 -10.44
N TYR A 44 -13.16 4.01 -10.25
CA TYR A 44 -14.30 3.27 -10.82
C TYR A 44 -14.28 3.24 -12.35
N GLY A 45 -13.88 4.34 -12.99
CA GLY A 45 -13.72 4.42 -14.44
C GLY A 45 -12.62 3.48 -14.95
N SER A 46 -11.48 3.42 -14.27
CA SER A 46 -10.37 2.51 -14.60
C SER A 46 -10.73 1.05 -14.35
N ALA A 47 -11.33 0.74 -13.20
CA ALA A 47 -11.80 -0.61 -12.87
C ALA A 47 -12.80 -1.14 -13.91
N ALA A 48 -13.78 -0.31 -14.32
CA ALA A 48 -14.76 -0.66 -15.35
C ALA A 48 -14.12 -0.98 -16.71
N ARG A 49 -13.02 -0.31 -17.09
CA ARG A 49 -12.32 -0.57 -18.36
C ARG A 49 -11.55 -1.90 -18.37
N ILE A 50 -11.17 -2.43 -17.21
CA ILE A 50 -10.38 -3.68 -17.08
C ILE A 50 -11.18 -4.85 -16.47
N GLY A 51 -12.49 -4.69 -16.24
CA GLY A 51 -13.35 -5.71 -15.64
C GLY A 51 -13.19 -5.91 -14.13
N MET A 52 -12.23 -5.22 -13.50
CA MET A 52 -11.99 -5.23 -12.05
C MET A 52 -13.17 -4.64 -11.28
N LYS A 53 -13.37 -5.09 -10.04
CA LYS A 53 -14.35 -4.48 -9.12
C LYS A 53 -13.69 -3.54 -8.10
N VAL A 54 -14.50 -2.64 -7.59
CA VAL A 54 -14.14 -1.70 -6.52
C VAL A 54 -15.33 -1.50 -5.59
N PHE A 55 -15.05 -1.15 -4.35
CA PHE A 55 -16.04 -0.72 -3.36
C PHE A 55 -15.46 0.43 -2.54
N ILE A 56 -16.28 1.06 -1.69
CA ILE A 56 -15.83 2.13 -0.80
C ILE A 56 -15.64 1.53 0.60
N SER A 57 -14.49 1.83 1.22
CA SER A 57 -14.26 1.68 2.65
C SER A 57 -14.24 3.07 3.27
N TYR A 58 -15.31 3.45 3.96
CA TYR A 58 -15.44 4.81 4.51
C TYR A 58 -14.54 5.00 5.73
N ASP A 59 -13.62 5.96 5.69
CA ASP A 59 -12.73 6.28 6.81
C ASP A 59 -13.38 7.29 7.77
N PHE A 60 -13.63 6.87 9.02
CA PHE A 60 -14.21 7.71 10.07
C PHE A 60 -13.20 8.67 10.75
N ASN A 61 -11.98 8.81 10.22
CA ASN A 61 -11.18 10.01 10.43
C ASN A 61 -11.71 11.22 9.63
N TRP A 62 -12.43 10.97 8.52
CA TRP A 62 -13.00 12.01 7.64
C TRP A 62 -14.53 12.07 7.69
N TRP A 63 -15.17 10.96 8.04
CA TRP A 63 -16.61 10.84 8.24
C TRP A 63 -16.96 10.66 9.73
N ASN A 64 -18.20 10.95 10.14
CA ASN A 64 -18.68 10.72 11.51
C ASN A 64 -20.01 9.97 11.55
N VAL A 65 -20.30 9.35 12.71
CA VAL A 65 -21.46 8.47 12.91
C VAL A 65 -22.82 9.17 12.69
N GLY A 66 -22.89 10.50 12.82
CA GLY A 66 -24.08 11.29 12.50
C GLY A 66 -24.35 11.46 11.00
N GLN A 67 -23.47 10.97 10.11
CA GLN A 67 -23.56 11.17 8.65
C GLN A 67 -24.14 9.96 7.89
N GLY A 68 -24.87 9.04 8.54
CA GLY A 68 -25.42 7.82 7.90
C GLY A 68 -26.16 8.10 6.58
N SER A 69 -27.05 9.08 6.56
CA SER A 69 -27.77 9.51 5.35
C SER A 69 -26.86 10.07 4.26
N GLN A 70 -25.83 10.86 4.62
CA GLN A 70 -24.87 11.43 3.66
C GLN A 70 -23.97 10.33 3.06
N ILE A 71 -23.49 9.40 3.89
CA ILE A 71 -22.69 8.23 3.48
C ILE A 71 -23.49 7.38 2.50
N GLY A 72 -24.73 7.05 2.82
CA GLY A 72 -25.61 6.27 1.94
C GLY A 72 -25.95 7.01 0.63
N SER A 73 -26.20 8.32 0.70
CA SER A 73 -26.44 9.16 -0.50
C SER A 73 -25.21 9.24 -1.40
N HIS A 74 -24.00 9.32 -0.82
CA HIS A 74 -22.74 9.28 -1.56
C HIS A 74 -22.55 7.92 -2.24
N LEU A 75 -22.75 6.83 -1.47
CA LEU A 75 -22.62 5.46 -1.97
C LEU A 75 -23.59 5.17 -3.12
N ALA A 76 -24.81 5.69 -3.11
CA ALA A 76 -25.79 5.52 -4.19
C ALA A 76 -25.21 5.92 -5.58
N GLY A 77 -24.44 7.01 -5.63
CA GLY A 77 -23.78 7.51 -6.84
C GLY A 77 -22.63 6.63 -7.38
N TYR A 78 -22.19 5.63 -6.62
CA TYR A 78 -21.16 4.66 -7.00
C TYR A 78 -21.70 3.23 -7.10
N ALA A 79 -22.66 2.86 -6.26
CA ALA A 79 -23.32 1.56 -6.25
C ALA A 79 -23.93 1.17 -7.60
N ALA A 80 -24.42 2.15 -8.36
CA ALA A 80 -25.02 1.97 -9.69
C ALA A 80 -23.98 1.71 -10.81
N ARG A 81 -22.67 1.82 -10.56
CA ARG A 81 -21.63 1.74 -11.59
C ARG A 81 -21.24 0.28 -11.89
N PRO A 82 -20.93 -0.10 -13.14
CA PRO A 82 -20.60 -1.49 -13.50
C PRO A 82 -19.41 -2.11 -12.76
N ALA A 83 -18.48 -1.29 -12.27
CA ALA A 83 -17.33 -1.72 -11.49
C ALA A 83 -17.63 -1.89 -9.99
N HIS A 84 -18.79 -1.49 -9.48
CA HIS A 84 -19.08 -1.67 -8.05
C HIS A 84 -19.16 -3.16 -7.68
N LEU A 85 -18.61 -3.53 -6.53
CA LEU A 85 -18.68 -4.88 -5.99
C LEU A 85 -20.10 -5.19 -5.50
N ILE A 86 -20.67 -6.28 -5.99
CA ILE A 86 -21.99 -6.79 -5.60
C ILE A 86 -21.80 -8.20 -5.08
N ILE A 87 -22.21 -8.46 -3.84
CA ILE A 87 -22.19 -9.79 -3.19
C ILE A 87 -23.61 -10.10 -2.74
N ASP A 88 -24.12 -11.30 -3.00
CA ASP A 88 -25.49 -11.73 -2.64
C ASP A 88 -26.59 -10.74 -3.11
N ASN A 89 -26.41 -10.16 -4.31
CA ASN A 89 -27.21 -9.07 -4.90
C ASN A 89 -27.25 -7.75 -4.08
N LYS A 90 -26.40 -7.61 -3.05
CA LYS A 90 -26.23 -6.43 -2.22
C LYS A 90 -25.04 -5.57 -2.66
N VAL A 91 -25.18 -4.25 -2.49
CA VAL A 91 -24.12 -3.24 -2.60
C VAL A 91 -23.11 -3.47 -1.47
N PHE A 92 -21.85 -3.81 -1.79
CA PHE A 92 -20.84 -4.09 -0.76
C PHE A 92 -20.16 -2.79 -0.30
N VAL A 93 -20.08 -2.56 1.01
CA VAL A 93 -19.43 -1.38 1.59
C VAL A 93 -18.91 -1.69 2.99
N SER A 94 -17.74 -1.14 3.32
CA SER A 94 -17.06 -1.28 4.62
C SER A 94 -16.70 0.10 5.18
N SER A 95 -16.00 0.10 6.30
CA SER A 95 -15.39 1.28 6.90
C SER A 95 -14.17 0.95 7.72
N PHE A 96 -13.30 1.94 7.93
CA PHE A 96 -12.36 1.97 9.04
C PHE A 96 -13.05 2.67 10.22
N ALA A 97 -13.11 2.01 11.39
CA ALA A 97 -13.99 2.38 12.51
C ALA A 97 -15.48 2.58 12.09
N GLY A 98 -16.23 3.38 12.84
CA GLY A 98 -17.62 3.75 12.54
C GLY A 98 -18.68 3.29 13.55
N ASP A 99 -18.26 2.75 14.70
CA ASP A 99 -19.13 2.27 15.79
C ASP A 99 -20.24 3.25 16.17
N GLY A 100 -21.50 2.87 15.93
CA GLY A 100 -22.68 3.65 16.30
C GLY A 100 -23.27 4.54 15.18
N ILE A 101 -22.80 4.43 13.94
CA ILE A 101 -23.50 4.98 12.78
C ILE A 101 -24.91 4.39 12.62
N ASP A 102 -25.88 5.22 12.23
CA ASP A 102 -27.20 4.74 11.82
C ASP A 102 -27.12 4.00 10.47
N ALA A 103 -26.89 2.68 10.57
CA ALA A 103 -26.85 1.77 9.43
C ALA A 103 -28.22 1.60 8.73
N ASN A 104 -29.34 2.04 9.33
CA ASN A 104 -30.64 2.08 8.66
C ASN A 104 -30.78 3.36 7.83
N ALA A 105 -30.37 4.52 8.35
CA ALA A 105 -30.28 5.76 7.57
C ALA A 105 -29.36 5.59 6.35
N LEU A 106 -28.21 4.92 6.52
CA LEU A 106 -27.32 4.54 5.42
C LEU A 106 -28.06 3.69 4.37
N ARG A 107 -28.66 2.56 4.76
CA ARG A 107 -29.39 1.67 3.85
C ARG A 107 -30.53 2.37 3.11
N ASN A 108 -31.31 3.18 3.82
CA ASN A 108 -32.42 3.94 3.25
C ASN A 108 -31.94 4.94 2.20
N ALA A 109 -30.84 5.66 2.46
CA ALA A 109 -30.28 6.63 1.53
C ALA A 109 -29.60 6.01 0.29
N VAL A 110 -29.16 4.75 0.35
CA VAL A 110 -28.64 4.02 -0.82
C VAL A 110 -29.77 3.60 -1.79
N GLY A 111 -31.00 3.42 -1.30
CA GLY A 111 -32.16 3.01 -2.10
C GLY A 111 -32.06 1.58 -2.69
N ARG A 112 -31.09 0.78 -2.24
CA ARG A 112 -30.84 -0.61 -2.66
C ARG A 112 -30.38 -1.43 -1.47
N ALA A 113 -30.50 -2.76 -1.55
CA ALA A 113 -29.97 -3.64 -0.52
C ALA A 113 -28.44 -3.49 -0.39
N VAL A 114 -27.96 -3.31 0.84
CA VAL A 114 -26.54 -3.12 1.20
C VAL A 114 -26.04 -4.34 1.97
N MET A 115 -24.77 -4.68 1.81
CA MET A 115 -24.01 -5.58 2.66
C MET A 115 -23.01 -4.70 3.43
N TRP A 116 -23.40 -4.34 4.66
CA TRP A 116 -22.59 -3.48 5.55
C TRP A 116 -21.55 -4.32 6.29
N VAL A 117 -20.27 -4.09 6.04
CA VAL A 117 -19.13 -4.84 6.61
C VAL A 117 -18.13 -3.88 7.26
N PRO A 118 -18.53 -3.13 8.32
CA PRO A 118 -17.68 -2.13 8.93
C PRO A 118 -16.58 -2.73 9.79
N ASN A 119 -15.57 -1.92 10.11
CA ASN A 119 -14.64 -2.16 11.20
C ASN A 119 -15.22 -1.64 12.54
N TYR A 120 -16.34 -2.22 12.97
CA TYR A 120 -16.84 -2.05 14.34
C TYR A 120 -15.95 -2.81 15.32
N HIS A 121 -15.71 -2.24 16.50
CA HIS A 121 -14.95 -2.83 17.59
C HIS A 121 -15.83 -3.80 18.41
N PRO A 122 -15.46 -5.09 18.53
CA PRO A 122 -16.18 -6.04 19.38
C PRO A 122 -16.31 -5.54 20.82
N GLY A 123 -17.53 -5.58 21.36
CA GLY A 123 -17.86 -5.04 22.68
C GLY A 123 -18.16 -3.53 22.72
N GLN A 124 -18.06 -2.81 21.59
CA GLN A 124 -18.47 -1.41 21.48
C GLN A 124 -19.55 -1.22 20.40
N GLY A 125 -19.28 -1.66 19.18
CA GLY A 125 -20.20 -1.55 18.05
C GLY A 125 -21.39 -2.49 18.12
N ASN A 126 -22.49 -2.13 17.45
CA ASN A 126 -23.72 -2.93 17.44
C ASN A 126 -23.71 -3.98 16.31
N PHE A 127 -23.12 -5.15 16.58
CA PHE A 127 -23.05 -6.26 15.63
C PHE A 127 -24.43 -6.82 15.20
N ASN A 128 -25.55 -6.36 15.76
CA ASN A 128 -26.88 -6.67 15.23
C ASN A 128 -27.17 -5.96 13.90
N ASP A 129 -26.73 -4.71 13.71
CA ASP A 129 -27.08 -3.90 12.52
C ASP A 129 -26.18 -4.11 11.29
N VAL A 130 -25.09 -4.89 11.41
CA VAL A 130 -24.16 -5.18 10.30
C VAL A 130 -24.57 -6.42 9.50
N ASP A 131 -24.12 -6.54 8.25
CA ASP A 131 -24.24 -7.78 7.45
C ASP A 131 -23.02 -8.71 7.61
N GLY A 132 -21.87 -8.14 7.99
CA GLY A 132 -20.61 -8.80 8.34
C GLY A 132 -19.72 -7.81 9.10
N ALA A 133 -18.46 -8.14 9.38
CA ALA A 133 -17.51 -7.14 9.91
C ALA A 133 -16.08 -7.37 9.43
N LEU A 134 -15.37 -6.25 9.26
CA LEU A 134 -13.93 -6.16 8.95
C LEU A 134 -13.16 -6.07 10.28
N ASN A 135 -12.25 -7.00 10.54
CA ASN A 135 -11.19 -6.71 11.52
C ASN A 135 -10.06 -5.99 10.79
N TRP A 136 -9.70 -4.78 11.22
CA TRP A 136 -8.55 -4.05 10.69
C TRP A 136 -7.22 -4.49 11.34
N MET A 137 -7.25 -5.09 12.53
CA MET A 137 -6.06 -5.44 13.30
C MET A 137 -5.36 -6.66 12.69
N ALA A 138 -4.52 -6.40 11.68
CA ALA A 138 -3.77 -7.41 10.93
C ALA A 138 -2.48 -7.89 11.64
N TRP A 139 -2.11 -7.29 12.77
CA TRP A 139 -0.84 -7.51 13.47
C TRP A 139 -1.02 -7.67 15.01
N PRO A 140 -0.10 -8.36 15.70
CA PRO A 140 -0.06 -8.43 17.16
C PRO A 140 0.10 -7.04 17.80
N ASN A 141 -0.72 -6.72 18.80
CA ASN A 141 -0.82 -5.37 19.39
C ASN A 141 -1.12 -5.42 20.90
N ASP A 142 -1.09 -4.27 21.59
CA ASP A 142 -1.35 -4.14 23.04
C ASP A 142 -2.84 -3.94 23.40
N GLY A 143 -3.75 -4.19 22.46
CA GLY A 143 -5.18 -3.89 22.55
C GLY A 143 -5.56 -2.43 22.27
N ASN A 144 -4.59 -1.54 22.07
CA ASN A 144 -4.78 -0.08 21.94
C ASN A 144 -4.09 0.47 20.67
N ASN A 145 -3.98 -0.37 19.63
CA ASN A 145 -3.30 -0.06 18.37
C ASN A 145 -1.84 0.42 18.57
N LYS A 146 -1.08 -0.23 19.46
CA LYS A 146 0.37 -0.07 19.66
C LYS A 146 1.07 -1.42 19.80
N ALA A 147 2.40 -1.40 19.69
CA ALA A 147 3.23 -2.60 19.85
C ALA A 147 2.95 -3.31 21.20
N PRO A 148 2.88 -4.65 21.25
CA PRO A 148 2.62 -5.40 22.49
C PRO A 148 3.55 -4.99 23.64
N LYS A 149 2.98 -4.91 24.85
CA LYS A 149 3.71 -4.57 26.09
C LYS A 149 3.68 -5.75 27.05
N ALA A 150 4.51 -5.70 28.09
CA ALA A 150 4.46 -6.69 29.17
C ALA A 150 3.03 -6.77 29.75
N GLY A 151 2.45 -7.98 29.76
CA GLY A 151 1.07 -8.23 30.18
C GLY A 151 -0.04 -7.78 29.21
N ARG A 152 0.27 -7.16 28.06
CA ARG A 152 -0.71 -6.70 27.07
C ARG A 152 -0.29 -7.10 25.65
N ASN A 153 -0.82 -8.25 25.20
CA ASN A 153 -0.62 -8.78 23.86
C ASN A 153 -1.93 -9.41 23.34
N VAL A 154 -2.41 -8.92 22.20
CA VAL A 154 -3.57 -9.40 21.44
C VAL A 154 -3.03 -9.85 20.09
N THR A 155 -3.11 -11.14 19.78
CA THR A 155 -2.70 -11.68 18.47
C THR A 155 -3.79 -11.48 17.43
N VAL A 156 -3.47 -11.70 16.16
CA VAL A 156 -4.44 -11.58 15.05
C VAL A 156 -5.57 -12.60 15.20
N GLU A 157 -5.25 -13.80 15.71
CA GLU A 157 -6.17 -14.91 15.95
C GLU A 157 -7.09 -14.63 17.15
N ALA A 158 -6.59 -13.93 18.18
CA ALA A 158 -7.44 -13.42 19.25
C ALA A 158 -8.41 -12.34 18.73
N GLY A 159 -7.96 -11.53 17.77
CA GLY A 159 -8.82 -10.65 16.97
C GLY A 159 -9.89 -11.42 16.21
N ASP A 160 -9.50 -12.40 15.38
CA ASP A 160 -10.42 -13.26 14.62
C ASP A 160 -11.50 -13.87 15.53
N ALA A 161 -11.09 -14.47 16.65
CA ALA A 161 -12.01 -15.10 17.61
C ALA A 161 -13.00 -14.10 18.22
N SER A 162 -12.55 -12.87 18.52
CA SER A 162 -13.41 -11.81 19.05
C SER A 162 -14.46 -11.36 18.03
N TYR A 163 -14.06 -11.12 16.78
CA TYR A 163 -14.98 -10.74 15.70
C TYR A 163 -15.95 -11.87 15.34
N ILE A 164 -15.48 -13.12 15.27
CA ILE A 164 -16.33 -14.29 14.97
C ILE A 164 -17.36 -14.50 16.09
N SER A 165 -16.96 -14.34 17.36
CA SER A 165 -17.88 -14.39 18.50
C SER A 165 -18.96 -13.30 18.42
N ALA A 166 -18.58 -12.06 18.07
CA ALA A 166 -19.51 -10.95 17.91
C ALA A 166 -20.43 -11.08 16.67
N LEU A 167 -19.97 -11.74 15.61
CA LEU A 167 -20.73 -11.96 14.37
C LEU A 167 -21.68 -13.17 14.43
N GLY A 168 -21.37 -14.17 15.27
CA GLY A 168 -22.11 -15.43 15.33
C GLY A 168 -22.07 -16.17 13.99
N SER A 169 -23.19 -16.18 13.26
CA SER A 169 -23.28 -16.79 11.92
C SER A 169 -23.08 -15.82 10.75
N LYS A 170 -22.80 -14.53 11.02
CA LYS A 170 -22.56 -13.52 9.98
C LYS A 170 -21.15 -13.66 9.37
N PRO A 171 -20.94 -13.36 8.09
CA PRO A 171 -19.64 -13.46 7.44
C PRO A 171 -18.58 -12.54 8.04
N TYR A 172 -17.43 -13.12 8.34
CA TYR A 172 -16.22 -12.41 8.75
C TYR A 172 -15.36 -12.02 7.53
N LEU A 173 -14.83 -10.79 7.54
CA LEU A 173 -13.81 -10.29 6.63
C LEU A 173 -12.48 -10.20 7.39
N ALA A 174 -11.58 -11.15 7.11
CA ALA A 174 -10.35 -11.34 7.87
C ALA A 174 -9.18 -10.50 7.29
N PRO A 175 -8.39 -9.82 8.14
CA PRO A 175 -7.23 -9.05 7.69
C PRO A 175 -6.04 -9.94 7.40
N VAL A 176 -5.24 -9.54 6.41
CA VAL A 176 -3.96 -10.14 6.04
C VAL A 176 -2.98 -9.02 5.68
N SER A 177 -1.84 -8.95 6.38
CA SER A 177 -0.82 -7.91 6.15
C SER A 177 0.59 -8.46 6.41
N PRO A 178 1.63 -8.00 5.69
CA PRO A 178 2.96 -8.56 5.85
C PRO A 178 3.82 -7.90 6.94
N TRP A 179 3.64 -6.58 7.14
CA TRP A 179 4.56 -5.72 7.91
C TRP A 179 3.81 -4.51 8.47
N PHE A 180 4.38 -3.81 9.45
CA PHE A 180 3.93 -2.48 9.85
C PHE A 180 5.09 -1.67 10.43
N PHE A 181 5.32 -0.47 9.89
CA PHE A 181 6.30 0.48 10.43
C PHE A 181 6.05 1.90 9.88
N THR A 182 6.03 2.89 10.77
CA THR A 182 5.88 4.32 10.43
C THR A 182 6.91 5.16 11.20
N HIS A 183 7.41 6.24 10.58
CA HIS A 183 8.48 7.09 11.13
C HIS A 183 8.36 8.58 10.73
N TYR A 184 7.14 9.12 10.79
CA TYR A 184 6.89 10.55 10.56
C TYR A 184 7.31 11.38 11.78
N GLY A 185 8.20 12.34 11.57
CA GLY A 185 8.64 13.32 12.57
C GLY A 185 7.87 14.65 12.49
N PRO A 186 8.49 15.77 12.93
CA PRO A 186 7.89 17.10 12.88
C PRO A 186 7.82 17.72 11.47
N GLU A 187 8.27 17.03 10.42
CA GLU A 187 8.12 17.45 9.02
C GLU A 187 6.69 17.26 8.45
N VAL A 188 5.77 16.78 9.29
CA VAL A 188 4.32 16.67 9.03
C VAL A 188 3.52 16.95 10.29
N ASP A 189 2.29 17.44 10.12
CA ASP A 189 1.34 17.68 11.23
C ASP A 189 0.76 16.38 11.84
N TYR A 190 1.05 15.22 11.24
CA TYR A 190 0.49 13.90 11.58
C TYR A 190 1.59 12.90 11.99
N SER A 191 2.50 13.32 12.87
CA SER A 191 3.65 12.54 13.31
C SER A 191 3.27 11.18 13.93
N LYS A 192 4.02 10.12 13.60
CA LYS A 192 3.80 8.72 14.01
C LYS A 192 5.14 7.98 13.97
N ASN A 193 5.61 7.38 15.08
CA ASN A 193 6.90 6.69 15.12
C ASN A 193 6.83 5.36 15.90
N TRP A 194 6.41 4.28 15.24
CA TRP A 194 6.16 2.97 15.87
C TRP A 194 6.06 1.82 14.85
N MET A 195 6.09 0.57 15.32
CA MET A 195 5.97 -0.64 14.50
C MET A 195 5.18 -1.76 15.18
N PHE A 196 4.71 -2.77 14.44
CA PHE A 196 4.17 -4.02 15.00
C PHE A 196 5.12 -5.21 14.78
N PRO A 197 5.09 -6.25 15.66
CA PRO A 197 5.81 -7.50 15.44
C PRO A 197 5.32 -8.18 14.15
N SER A 198 6.20 -8.24 13.15
CA SER A 198 5.83 -8.64 11.78
C SER A 198 6.73 -9.73 11.20
N ASP A 199 7.81 -10.09 11.91
CA ASP A 199 8.95 -10.88 11.45
C ASP A 199 8.62 -12.10 10.56
N THR A 200 7.69 -12.97 10.99
CA THR A 200 7.20 -14.13 10.20
C THR A 200 5.74 -14.00 9.75
N LEU A 201 5.09 -12.88 10.10
CA LEU A 201 3.63 -12.71 10.11
C LEU A 201 2.97 -13.01 8.76
N TRP A 202 3.55 -12.57 7.64
CA TRP A 202 2.97 -12.81 6.32
C TRP A 202 2.77 -14.30 6.03
N TYR A 203 3.76 -15.13 6.36
CA TYR A 203 3.74 -16.57 6.11
C TYR A 203 2.78 -17.30 7.05
N ASP A 204 2.91 -17.02 8.35
CA ASP A 204 2.08 -17.66 9.38
C ASP A 204 0.60 -17.27 9.20
N ARG A 205 0.33 -16.00 8.86
CA ARG A 205 -1.03 -15.52 8.59
C ARG A 205 -1.66 -16.21 7.38
N TRP A 206 -0.94 -16.41 6.28
CA TRP A 206 -1.47 -17.15 5.14
C TRP A 206 -1.80 -18.61 5.48
N GLN A 207 -1.00 -19.26 6.33
CA GLN A 207 -1.29 -20.60 6.84
C GLN A 207 -2.53 -20.62 7.75
N HIS A 208 -2.66 -19.65 8.67
CA HIS A 208 -3.83 -19.48 9.52
C HIS A 208 -5.10 -19.20 8.70
N ILE A 209 -5.00 -18.43 7.62
CA ILE A 209 -6.10 -18.14 6.70
C ILE A 209 -6.57 -19.39 5.93
N LEU A 210 -5.69 -20.31 5.56
CA LEU A 210 -6.12 -21.59 4.95
C LEU A 210 -6.81 -22.53 5.96
N ALA A 211 -6.53 -22.40 7.26
CA ALA A 211 -7.18 -23.18 8.32
C ALA A 211 -8.51 -22.57 8.79
N LEU A 212 -8.52 -21.26 9.08
CA LEU A 212 -9.71 -20.47 9.43
C LEU A 212 -10.71 -20.40 8.27
N ALA A 213 -10.16 -20.24 7.06
CA ALA A 213 -10.85 -20.24 5.77
C ALA A 213 -12.17 -19.42 5.79
N PRO A 214 -12.07 -18.10 6.07
CA PRO A 214 -13.21 -17.18 6.21
C PRO A 214 -13.96 -16.98 4.89
N ARG A 215 -15.11 -16.29 4.93
CA ARG A 215 -15.87 -15.98 3.70
C ARG A 215 -15.14 -14.98 2.81
N PHE A 216 -14.47 -14.01 3.43
CA PHE A 216 -13.76 -12.93 2.74
C PHE A 216 -12.40 -12.66 3.41
N ILE A 217 -11.45 -12.13 2.64
CA ILE A 217 -10.16 -11.62 3.13
C ILE A 217 -10.00 -10.17 2.67
N GLU A 218 -9.41 -9.30 3.49
CA GLU A 218 -8.84 -8.03 3.03
C GLU A 218 -7.33 -8.02 3.23
N ILE A 219 -6.58 -7.74 2.16
CA ILE A 219 -5.16 -7.47 2.25
C ILE A 219 -4.96 -5.98 2.56
N VAL A 220 -4.37 -5.71 3.72
CA VAL A 220 -4.10 -4.37 4.26
C VAL A 220 -2.60 -4.14 4.07
N THR A 221 -2.12 -3.47 3.02
CA THR A 221 -2.82 -2.75 1.93
C THR A 221 -2.12 -2.95 0.58
N TRP A 222 -2.71 -2.45 -0.49
CA TRP A 222 -2.02 -2.27 -1.76
C TRP A 222 -0.88 -1.26 -1.67
N ASN A 223 -1.12 -0.07 -1.10
CA ASN A 223 -0.20 1.06 -1.28
C ASN A 223 -0.16 2.09 -0.13
N ASP A 224 -0.37 1.69 1.13
CA ASP A 224 0.13 2.50 2.24
C ASP A 224 1.66 2.35 2.36
N TYR A 225 2.38 3.29 1.76
CA TYR A 225 3.83 3.41 1.89
C TYR A 225 4.24 4.04 3.23
N GLY A 226 3.36 4.81 3.87
CA GLY A 226 3.62 5.46 5.14
C GLY A 226 3.78 4.47 6.29
N GLU A 227 2.81 3.57 6.43
CA GLU A 227 2.80 2.56 7.50
C GLU A 227 3.47 1.24 7.09
N SER A 228 4.19 1.25 5.96
CA SER A 228 5.02 0.16 5.44
C SER A 228 4.28 -1.16 5.17
N HIS A 229 2.96 -1.13 5.02
CA HIS A 229 2.14 -2.33 4.77
C HIS A 229 1.62 -2.48 3.33
N TYR A 230 2.21 -1.77 2.39
CA TYR A 230 2.01 -1.96 0.95
C TYR A 230 2.48 -3.34 0.47
N ILE A 231 1.73 -3.96 -0.46
CA ILE A 231 2.17 -5.10 -1.28
C ILE A 231 2.24 -4.79 -2.79
N GLY A 232 1.78 -3.60 -3.19
CA GLY A 232 1.86 -3.08 -4.55
C GLY A 232 3.16 -2.32 -4.83
N PRO A 233 3.49 -2.07 -6.10
CA PRO A 233 4.81 -1.59 -6.50
C PRO A 233 5.03 -0.10 -6.19
N LEU A 234 6.28 0.26 -5.88
CA LEU A 234 6.74 1.61 -5.55
C LEU A 234 6.52 2.64 -6.69
N ASN A 235 6.40 2.17 -7.93
CA ASN A 235 6.12 3.04 -9.09
C ASN A 235 4.65 3.50 -9.22
N SER A 236 3.73 3.02 -8.35
CA SER A 236 2.31 3.37 -8.40
C SER A 236 2.06 4.87 -8.17
N LYS A 237 1.13 5.47 -8.93
CA LYS A 237 0.92 6.93 -8.94
C LYS A 237 0.14 7.43 -7.71
N HIS A 238 0.87 7.87 -6.68
CA HIS A 238 0.37 8.45 -5.45
C HIS A 238 0.94 9.87 -5.22
N GLN A 239 0.50 10.53 -4.14
CA GLN A 239 1.19 11.71 -3.60
C GLN A 239 2.06 11.25 -2.42
N ASP A 240 3.38 11.47 -2.52
CA ASP A 240 4.32 11.25 -1.41
C ASP A 240 3.92 12.11 -0.20
N ASP A 241 3.70 11.45 0.94
CA ASP A 241 3.36 12.04 2.24
C ASP A 241 4.56 12.17 3.17
N GLY A 242 5.76 11.79 2.72
CA GLY A 242 7.00 11.78 3.49
C GLY A 242 7.48 10.39 3.89
N GLY A 243 6.70 9.33 3.63
CA GLY A 243 7.11 7.94 3.86
C GLY A 243 8.19 7.43 2.90
N SER A 244 8.42 8.14 1.79
CA SER A 244 9.51 7.88 0.83
C SER A 244 10.90 7.82 1.46
N LYS A 245 11.09 8.46 2.63
CA LYS A 245 12.28 8.34 3.49
C LYS A 245 12.64 6.89 3.85
N TRP A 246 11.65 6.01 4.04
CA TRP A 246 11.86 4.61 4.42
C TRP A 246 11.39 3.58 3.37
N THR A 247 10.60 3.97 2.37
CA THR A 247 10.14 3.08 1.29
C THR A 247 10.94 3.14 -0.01
N ASN A 248 11.75 4.19 -0.22
CA ASN A 248 12.69 4.17 -1.34
C ASN A 248 13.65 2.98 -1.20
N ASP A 249 13.89 2.29 -2.32
CA ASP A 249 14.68 1.05 -2.37
C ASP A 249 14.16 -0.09 -1.44
N MET A 250 12.85 -0.13 -1.13
CA MET A 250 12.19 -1.19 -0.35
C MET A 250 10.99 -1.81 -1.12
N PRO A 251 11.25 -2.65 -2.14
CA PRO A 251 10.18 -3.32 -2.87
C PRO A 251 9.54 -4.45 -2.06
N HIS A 252 8.20 -4.51 -2.03
CA HIS A 252 7.43 -5.54 -1.30
C HIS A 252 6.84 -6.63 -2.21
N ASN A 253 7.16 -6.61 -3.51
CA ASN A 253 6.56 -7.47 -4.52
C ASN A 253 6.83 -8.98 -4.32
N ALA A 254 7.87 -9.37 -3.57
CA ALA A 254 8.13 -10.76 -3.27
C ALA A 254 7.13 -11.35 -2.25
N TRP A 255 6.51 -10.50 -1.41
CA TRP A 255 5.36 -10.91 -0.59
C TRP A 255 4.10 -11.14 -1.43
N LEU A 256 3.87 -10.31 -2.46
CA LEU A 256 2.84 -10.56 -3.46
C LEU A 256 3.12 -11.86 -4.24
N ASP A 257 4.37 -12.12 -4.64
CA ASP A 257 4.77 -13.41 -5.23
C ASP A 257 4.42 -14.59 -4.32
N MET A 258 4.79 -14.50 -3.03
CA MET A 258 4.51 -15.54 -2.05
C MET A 258 3.00 -15.82 -1.91
N ALA A 259 2.17 -14.78 -1.94
CA ALA A 259 0.73 -14.88 -1.75
C ALA A 259 -0.02 -15.56 -2.92
N LYS A 260 0.53 -15.54 -4.15
CA LYS A 260 -0.13 -16.11 -5.35
C LYS A 260 -0.68 -17.53 -5.15
N PRO A 261 0.13 -18.54 -4.73
CA PRO A 261 -0.39 -19.88 -4.49
C PRO A 261 -1.28 -19.99 -3.24
N PHE A 262 -1.11 -19.15 -2.22
CA PHE A 262 -2.00 -19.13 -1.04
C PHE A 262 -3.39 -18.59 -1.39
N ILE A 263 -3.49 -17.52 -2.18
CA ILE A 263 -4.75 -16.98 -2.72
C ILE A 263 -5.44 -18.04 -3.59
N ALA A 264 -4.70 -18.74 -4.44
CA ALA A 264 -5.24 -19.84 -5.25
C ALA A 264 -5.77 -21.00 -4.39
N ALA A 265 -5.04 -21.40 -3.35
CA ALA A 265 -5.49 -22.41 -2.40
C ALA A 265 -6.76 -21.99 -1.64
N TYR A 266 -6.80 -20.75 -1.15
CA TYR A 266 -7.96 -20.16 -0.46
C TYR A 266 -9.21 -20.13 -1.36
N LYS A 267 -9.09 -19.61 -2.59
CA LYS A 267 -10.19 -19.55 -3.58
C LYS A 267 -10.66 -20.94 -4.05
N ALA A 268 -9.85 -21.98 -3.87
CA ALA A 268 -10.22 -23.37 -4.09
C ALA A 268 -10.72 -24.09 -2.81
N GLY A 269 -10.78 -23.39 -1.67
CA GLY A 269 -11.20 -23.92 -0.37
C GLY A 269 -10.22 -24.91 0.26
N ALA A 270 -8.97 -24.99 -0.21
CA ALA A 270 -7.97 -25.93 0.25
C ALA A 270 -7.27 -25.46 1.55
N THR A 271 -6.99 -26.40 2.45
CA THR A 271 -6.31 -26.16 3.74
C THR A 271 -4.78 -26.24 3.65
N SER A 272 -4.21 -26.29 2.44
CA SER A 272 -2.76 -26.33 2.20
C SER A 272 -2.41 -25.75 0.84
N VAL A 273 -1.32 -24.99 0.80
CA VAL A 273 -0.77 -24.35 -0.40
C VAL A 273 -0.06 -25.31 -1.35
N ASN A 274 0.33 -26.51 -0.89
CA ASN A 274 1.31 -27.37 -1.57
C ASN A 274 0.91 -27.75 -3.02
N SER A 275 -0.37 -27.98 -3.29
CA SER A 275 -0.87 -28.31 -4.65
C SER A 275 -0.95 -27.12 -5.60
N TYR A 276 -0.76 -25.90 -5.10
CA TYR A 276 -0.88 -24.65 -5.84
C TYR A 276 0.47 -24.04 -6.23
N ILE A 277 1.58 -24.59 -5.74
CA ILE A 277 2.95 -24.19 -6.08
C ILE A 277 3.28 -24.67 -7.51
N GLN A 278 3.23 -23.76 -8.48
CA GLN A 278 3.42 -24.09 -9.90
C GLN A 278 4.90 -24.14 -10.33
N SER A 279 5.78 -23.46 -9.60
CA SER A 279 7.21 -23.30 -9.87
C SER A 279 7.98 -23.28 -8.56
N ASP A 280 9.23 -23.75 -8.56
CA ASP A 280 10.12 -23.56 -7.40
C ASP A 280 10.45 -22.06 -7.24
N GLN A 281 10.33 -21.53 -6.02
CA GLN A 281 10.78 -20.17 -5.67
C GLN A 281 11.43 -20.14 -4.28
N ILE A 282 12.36 -19.20 -4.11
CA ILE A 282 12.79 -18.70 -2.80
C ILE A 282 12.23 -17.27 -2.68
N ILE A 283 11.50 -16.98 -1.60
CA ILE A 283 11.09 -15.62 -1.20
C ILE A 283 11.90 -15.26 0.04
N TYR A 284 12.35 -14.01 0.18
CA TYR A 284 13.10 -13.57 1.35
C TYR A 284 12.81 -12.12 1.74
N TRP A 285 12.96 -11.79 3.02
CA TRP A 285 12.87 -10.42 3.53
C TRP A 285 13.73 -10.18 4.78
N TYR A 286 14.14 -8.92 4.98
CA TYR A 286 14.97 -8.47 6.11
C TYR A 286 15.00 -6.94 6.20
N ARG A 287 15.40 -6.40 7.36
CA ARG A 287 15.56 -4.95 7.59
C ARG A 287 16.92 -4.46 7.07
N PRO A 288 17.07 -3.18 6.65
CA PRO A 288 18.32 -2.65 6.08
C PRO A 288 19.49 -2.60 7.08
N ASN A 289 19.18 -2.61 8.38
CA ASN A 289 20.10 -2.39 9.47
C ASN A 289 19.75 -3.33 10.63
N LEU A 290 20.76 -3.68 11.44
CA LEU A 290 20.55 -4.35 12.74
C LEU A 290 19.76 -3.42 13.68
N ARG A 291 18.83 -3.96 14.49
CA ARG A 291 17.94 -3.18 15.37
C ARG A 291 18.70 -2.33 16.40
N GLY A 292 19.88 -2.80 16.79
CA GLY A 292 20.77 -2.13 17.76
C GLY A 292 21.61 -1.00 17.16
N LEU A 293 21.56 -0.75 15.85
CA LEU A 293 22.21 0.43 15.25
C LEU A 293 21.68 1.70 15.94
N ASN A 294 22.53 2.71 16.11
CA ASN A 294 22.16 4.00 16.68
C ASN A 294 22.21 5.09 15.60
N CYS A 295 21.10 5.81 15.47
CA CYS A 295 20.91 6.91 14.53
C CYS A 295 20.56 8.23 15.25
N ASP A 296 20.62 8.30 16.59
CA ASP A 296 20.08 9.40 17.41
C ASP A 296 20.66 10.80 17.06
N SER A 297 21.85 10.85 16.46
CA SER A 297 22.53 12.06 16.01
C SER A 297 22.10 12.56 14.62
N THR A 298 21.48 11.70 13.80
CA THR A 298 21.05 11.98 12.41
C THR A 298 19.56 11.78 12.18
N ASP A 299 18.87 11.10 13.08
CA ASP A 299 17.47 10.69 12.95
C ASP A 299 16.51 11.86 13.19
N THR A 300 15.46 11.96 12.37
CA THR A 300 14.52 13.07 12.39
C THR A 300 13.65 13.11 13.66
N THR A 301 13.35 11.95 14.25
CA THR A 301 12.51 11.82 15.45
C THR A 301 13.30 11.83 16.76
N ALA A 302 14.59 11.46 16.72
CA ALA A 302 15.45 11.45 17.89
C ALA A 302 15.61 12.84 18.51
N ASN A 303 15.37 12.92 19.82
CA ASN A 303 15.42 14.14 20.65
C ASN A 303 14.61 15.33 20.11
N THR A 304 13.64 15.09 19.21
CA THR A 304 12.91 16.14 18.50
C THR A 304 11.40 16.00 18.78
N PRO A 305 10.77 16.91 19.53
CA PRO A 305 9.32 16.93 19.71
C PRO A 305 8.57 17.16 18.40
N ALA A 306 7.36 16.62 18.28
CA ALA A 306 6.48 16.75 17.11
C ALA A 306 5.00 16.76 17.55
N ASN A 307 4.04 16.86 16.61
CA ASN A 307 2.62 16.82 16.96
C ASN A 307 2.23 15.42 17.42
N ASN A 308 1.77 15.29 18.67
CA ASN A 308 1.33 14.02 19.25
C ASN A 308 -0.14 14.02 19.69
N ALA A 309 -0.99 14.85 19.07
CA ALA A 309 -2.43 14.87 19.34
C ALA A 309 -3.14 13.51 19.13
N SER A 310 -2.51 12.60 18.38
CA SER A 310 -2.96 11.23 18.11
C SER A 310 -2.45 10.17 19.09
N GLY A 311 -1.47 10.48 19.95
CA GLY A 311 -0.78 9.50 20.80
C GLY A 311 0.07 8.49 20.02
N ASN A 312 0.37 8.74 18.74
CA ASN A 312 1.14 7.84 17.87
C ASN A 312 2.61 8.22 17.70
N TYR A 313 3.05 9.38 18.21
CA TYR A 313 4.43 9.83 18.11
C TYR A 313 5.23 9.47 19.37
N PHE A 314 6.39 8.85 19.17
CA PHE A 314 7.37 8.50 20.18
C PHE A 314 8.72 9.07 19.75
N MET A 315 9.51 9.62 20.68
CA MET A 315 10.79 10.26 20.36
C MET A 315 11.93 9.24 20.39
N GLY A 316 12.76 9.18 19.35
CA GLY A 316 13.89 8.24 19.25
C GLY A 316 13.55 7.01 18.39
N ARG A 317 13.94 5.82 18.84
CA ARG A 317 13.58 4.58 18.12
C ARG A 317 12.05 4.40 18.07
N PRO A 318 11.52 3.79 17.00
CA PRO A 318 10.08 3.55 16.88
C PRO A 318 9.57 2.69 18.05
N ASP A 319 8.42 3.02 18.64
CA ASP A 319 7.83 2.19 19.68
C ASP A 319 7.58 0.75 19.17
N GLY A 320 8.08 -0.25 19.91
CA GLY A 320 8.04 -1.66 19.52
C GLY A 320 9.29 -2.20 18.82
N TRP A 321 10.32 -1.37 18.57
CA TRP A 321 11.58 -1.81 17.93
C TRP A 321 12.26 -3.00 18.64
N GLU A 322 12.03 -3.20 19.94
CA GLU A 322 12.54 -4.32 20.73
C GLU A 322 12.02 -5.68 20.26
N THR A 323 10.84 -5.69 19.61
CA THR A 323 10.15 -6.90 19.13
C THR A 323 10.73 -7.44 17.83
N ALA A 324 11.38 -6.59 17.03
CA ALA A 324 12.03 -6.99 15.78
C ALA A 324 13.29 -7.82 16.09
N LEU A 325 13.43 -9.01 15.51
CA LEU A 325 14.64 -9.83 15.66
C LEU A 325 15.62 -9.53 14.52
N ASP A 326 16.92 -9.61 14.80
CA ASP A 326 17.97 -9.46 13.79
C ASP A 326 18.17 -10.79 13.05
N ASN A 327 17.17 -11.17 12.25
CA ASN A 327 17.20 -12.32 11.34
C ASN A 327 16.90 -11.89 9.89
N ILE A 328 17.29 -12.75 8.96
CA ILE A 328 16.75 -12.82 7.61
C ILE A 328 15.76 -13.97 7.54
N TYR A 329 14.60 -13.67 6.97
CA TYR A 329 13.50 -14.61 6.79
C TYR A 329 13.46 -15.11 5.35
N VAL A 330 13.28 -16.41 5.17
CA VAL A 330 13.30 -17.08 3.87
C VAL A 330 12.17 -18.10 3.79
N VAL A 331 11.28 -17.96 2.81
CA VAL A 331 10.24 -18.96 2.50
C VAL A 331 10.59 -19.65 1.19
N THR A 332 10.74 -20.97 1.22
CA THR A 332 10.85 -21.78 0.01
C THR A 332 9.48 -22.30 -0.40
N LEU A 333 9.10 -22.09 -1.67
CA LEU A 333 7.89 -22.64 -2.28
C LEU A 333 8.33 -23.68 -3.31
N LEU A 334 8.37 -24.97 -2.95
CA LEU A 334 9.04 -26.01 -3.74
C LEU A 334 8.10 -27.11 -4.23
N LYS A 335 8.28 -27.55 -5.48
CA LYS A 335 7.59 -28.73 -6.04
C LYS A 335 8.28 -30.04 -5.64
N THR A 336 9.58 -29.99 -5.41
CA THR A 336 10.41 -31.11 -4.96
C THR A 336 11.42 -30.63 -3.92
N ALA A 337 11.79 -31.49 -2.96
CA ALA A 337 12.72 -31.12 -1.91
C ALA A 337 14.12 -30.72 -2.46
N GLY A 338 14.90 -30.03 -1.63
CA GLY A 338 16.27 -29.63 -1.94
C GLY A 338 17.06 -29.23 -0.69
N THR A 339 18.25 -28.70 -0.89
CA THR A 339 19.11 -28.16 0.16
C THR A 339 19.18 -26.65 0.02
N LEU A 340 18.60 -25.91 0.96
CA LEU A 340 18.64 -24.45 0.99
C LEU A 340 19.91 -23.99 1.72
N THR A 341 20.74 -23.21 1.05
CA THR A 341 21.84 -22.45 1.65
C THR A 341 21.45 -20.98 1.72
N VAL A 342 21.60 -20.38 2.90
CA VAL A 342 21.39 -18.94 3.13
C VAL A 342 22.65 -18.37 3.77
N SER A 343 23.19 -17.31 3.18
CA SER A 343 24.31 -16.55 3.74
C SER A 343 23.90 -15.12 4.03
N SER A 344 24.27 -14.62 5.21
CA SER A 344 23.98 -13.26 5.66
C SER A 344 25.23 -12.60 6.25
N GLY A 345 25.86 -11.72 5.48
CA GLY A 345 27.19 -11.19 5.82
C GLY A 345 28.21 -12.32 5.94
N SER A 346 28.78 -12.50 7.12
CA SER A 346 29.67 -13.64 7.45
C SER A 346 28.93 -14.91 7.87
N ASN A 347 27.64 -14.84 8.20
CA ASN A 347 26.86 -16.00 8.64
C ASN A 347 26.49 -16.86 7.43
N THR A 348 26.47 -18.19 7.60
CA THR A 348 25.92 -19.11 6.58
C THR A 348 25.28 -20.30 7.28
N GLN A 349 24.07 -20.66 6.85
CA GLN A 349 23.34 -21.83 7.32
C GLN A 349 22.81 -22.65 6.15
N VAL A 350 22.67 -23.96 6.37
CA VAL A 350 22.26 -24.93 5.36
C VAL A 350 21.13 -25.79 5.94
N PHE A 351 20.03 -25.90 5.21
CA PHE A 351 18.80 -26.56 5.63
C PHE A 351 18.38 -27.62 4.60
N SER A 352 17.70 -28.67 5.07
CA SER A 352 16.86 -29.48 4.18
C SER A 352 15.53 -28.75 3.98
N ALA A 353 15.21 -28.42 2.73
CA ALA A 353 13.97 -27.77 2.35
C ALA A 353 13.01 -28.80 1.74
N PRO A 354 11.84 -29.07 2.36
CA PRO A 354 10.87 -30.04 1.85
C PRO A 354 10.14 -29.51 0.61
N ALA A 355 9.40 -30.39 -0.08
CA ALA A 355 8.38 -29.95 -1.02
C ALA A 355 7.19 -29.35 -0.26
N GLY A 356 6.54 -28.33 -0.85
CA GLY A 356 5.55 -27.49 -0.18
C GLY A 356 6.08 -26.09 0.12
N ALA A 357 5.40 -25.37 1.01
CA ALA A 357 5.89 -24.11 1.57
C ALA A 357 6.57 -24.35 2.92
N GLN A 358 7.70 -23.70 3.17
CA GLN A 358 8.43 -23.76 4.45
C GLN A 358 9.18 -22.45 4.70
N ILE A 359 9.08 -21.91 5.92
CA ILE A 359 9.84 -20.75 6.39
C ILE A 359 11.12 -21.16 7.15
N PHE A 360 12.16 -20.35 7.03
CA PHE A 360 13.43 -20.42 7.73
C PHE A 360 13.82 -19.03 8.24
N ALA A 361 14.57 -18.97 9.34
CA ALA A 361 15.16 -17.75 9.87
C ALA A 361 16.66 -17.95 10.11
N VAL A 362 17.47 -16.96 9.73
CA VAL A 362 18.94 -17.00 9.85
C VAL A 362 19.44 -15.71 10.50
N PRO A 363 20.35 -15.74 11.50
CA PRO A 363 20.87 -14.54 12.13
C PRO A 363 21.46 -13.55 11.12
N MET A 364 21.00 -12.30 11.18
CA MET A 364 21.31 -11.25 10.22
C MET A 364 22.74 -10.73 10.41
N GLY A 365 23.51 -10.69 9.33
CA GLY A 365 24.87 -10.17 9.29
C GLY A 365 25.02 -9.02 8.30
N VAL A 366 25.84 -8.03 8.68
CA VAL A 366 26.19 -6.87 7.84
C VAL A 366 26.97 -7.34 6.60
N GLY A 367 26.67 -6.73 5.45
CA GLY A 367 27.20 -7.05 4.13
C GLY A 367 26.14 -7.68 3.22
N ARG A 368 26.59 -8.61 2.36
CA ARG A 368 25.78 -9.21 1.30
C ARG A 368 24.90 -10.36 1.79
N GLN A 369 23.70 -10.41 1.22
CA GLN A 369 22.68 -11.42 1.47
C GLN A 369 22.55 -12.32 0.24
N SER A 370 22.60 -13.64 0.41
CA SER A 370 22.56 -14.59 -0.73
C SER A 370 21.88 -15.91 -0.40
N PHE A 371 21.25 -16.49 -1.41
CA PHE A 371 20.33 -17.62 -1.29
C PHE A 371 20.58 -18.61 -2.44
N ALA A 372 20.64 -19.91 -2.13
CA ALA A 372 20.77 -20.96 -3.14
C ALA A 372 19.98 -22.22 -2.74
N LEU A 373 19.30 -22.84 -3.70
CA LEU A 373 18.63 -24.13 -3.54
C LEU A 373 19.33 -25.18 -4.40
N ALA A 374 20.10 -26.06 -3.77
CA ALA A 374 20.82 -27.14 -4.41
C ALA A 374 20.00 -28.43 -4.48
N ARG A 375 20.18 -29.19 -5.57
CA ARG A 375 19.77 -30.60 -5.70
C ARG A 375 20.95 -31.37 -6.32
N ASN A 376 21.32 -32.50 -5.73
CA ASN A 376 22.48 -33.31 -6.14
C ASN A 376 23.80 -32.50 -6.28
N GLY A 377 23.98 -31.46 -5.46
CA GLY A 377 25.17 -30.60 -5.48
C GLY A 377 25.17 -29.48 -6.54
N VAL A 378 24.09 -29.33 -7.32
CA VAL A 378 23.94 -28.27 -8.35
C VAL A 378 22.79 -27.34 -7.96
N ASN A 379 22.97 -26.03 -8.12
CA ASN A 379 21.93 -25.05 -7.79
C ASN A 379 20.81 -25.01 -8.84
N ALA A 380 19.58 -25.30 -8.42
CA ALA A 380 18.38 -25.08 -9.24
C ALA A 380 18.00 -23.59 -9.27
N LEU A 381 18.11 -22.92 -8.12
CA LEU A 381 17.93 -21.49 -7.91
C LEU A 381 19.15 -20.96 -7.16
N ALA A 382 19.68 -19.80 -7.54
CA ALA A 382 20.64 -19.06 -6.71
C ALA A 382 20.72 -17.59 -7.10
N ALA A 383 20.80 -16.70 -6.11
CA ALA A 383 20.97 -15.26 -6.30
C ALA A 383 21.69 -14.61 -5.10
N ASN A 384 22.26 -13.42 -5.33
CA ASN A 384 22.46 -12.43 -4.28
C ASN A 384 21.26 -11.48 -4.27
N SER A 385 21.03 -10.78 -3.16
CA SER A 385 20.08 -9.68 -3.12
C SER A 385 20.63 -8.39 -3.76
N LEU A 386 19.76 -7.44 -4.10
CA LEU A 386 20.14 -6.09 -4.53
C LEU A 386 20.63 -5.21 -3.36
N LYS A 387 20.11 -5.45 -2.14
CA LYS A 387 20.32 -4.59 -0.97
C LYS A 387 21.16 -5.28 0.10
N ASP A 388 22.35 -4.75 0.40
CA ASP A 388 23.15 -5.21 1.54
C ASP A 388 22.54 -4.71 2.87
N VAL A 389 22.75 -5.49 3.94
CA VAL A 389 22.48 -5.03 5.32
C VAL A 389 23.68 -4.19 5.75
N THR A 390 23.46 -2.97 6.23
CA THR A 390 24.55 -2.02 6.49
C THR A 390 24.69 -1.67 7.97
N SER A 391 25.88 -1.18 8.35
CA SER A 391 26.17 -0.59 9.67
C SER A 391 26.03 0.95 9.64
N THR A 392 25.20 1.49 8.74
CA THR A 392 25.04 2.93 8.52
C THR A 392 23.56 3.26 8.38
N CYS A 393 23.09 4.28 9.09
CA CYS A 393 21.70 4.70 9.05
C CYS A 393 21.34 5.18 7.64
N ILE A 394 20.53 4.40 6.91
CA ILE A 394 20.09 4.78 5.56
C ILE A 394 19.24 6.05 5.69
N CYS A 395 19.57 7.07 4.88
CA CYS A 395 19.04 8.42 4.99
C CYS A 395 19.19 9.07 6.39
N GLY A 396 20.07 8.55 7.25
CA GLY A 396 20.28 9.04 8.61
C GLY A 396 19.22 8.61 9.64
N ILE A 397 18.22 7.82 9.25
CA ILE A 397 17.06 7.49 10.09
C ILE A 397 17.01 6.03 10.56
N TYR A 398 16.19 5.77 11.57
CA TYR A 398 15.79 4.44 12.03
C TYR A 398 14.83 3.75 11.04
N ASN A 399 15.34 3.22 9.93
CA ASN A 399 14.52 2.48 8.97
C ASN A 399 14.27 1.02 9.43
N PHE A 400 13.06 0.74 9.92
CA PHE A 400 12.57 -0.60 10.27
C PHE A 400 11.63 -1.21 9.21
N ASN A 401 11.57 -0.63 8.00
CA ASN A 401 10.90 -1.24 6.86
C ASN A 401 11.67 -2.47 6.35
N ALA A 402 11.00 -3.37 5.65
CA ALA A 402 11.62 -4.55 5.06
C ALA A 402 12.08 -4.30 3.62
N TYR A 403 13.23 -4.85 3.26
CA TYR A 403 13.52 -5.16 1.86
C TYR A 403 13.00 -6.59 1.59
N THR A 404 12.28 -6.79 0.47
CA THR A 404 11.87 -8.12 0.03
C THR A 404 12.46 -8.46 -1.34
N GLY A 405 12.69 -9.75 -1.60
CA GLY A 405 13.14 -10.23 -2.91
C GLY A 405 12.76 -11.68 -3.16
N SER A 406 12.84 -12.10 -4.43
CA SER A 406 12.50 -13.44 -4.89
C SER A 406 13.58 -14.03 -5.79
N VAL A 407 13.70 -15.36 -5.78
CA VAL A 407 14.58 -16.15 -6.67
C VAL A 407 13.72 -17.20 -7.37
N PRO A 408 13.60 -17.19 -8.71
CA PRO A 408 14.13 -16.17 -9.61
C PRO A 408 13.50 -14.79 -9.34
N GLU A 409 14.26 -13.73 -9.61
CA GLU A 409 13.77 -12.35 -9.52
C GLU A 409 12.77 -12.08 -10.65
N ASN A 410 11.58 -11.56 -10.31
CA ASN A 410 10.51 -11.32 -11.28
C ASN A 410 10.65 -9.96 -11.98
N PHE A 411 10.85 -8.88 -11.22
CA PHE A 411 11.14 -7.55 -11.76
C PHE A 411 11.80 -6.65 -10.71
N VAL A 412 12.61 -5.70 -11.17
CA VAL A 412 13.15 -4.63 -10.33
C VAL A 412 12.08 -3.54 -10.19
N ASP A 413 11.65 -3.29 -8.97
CA ASP A 413 10.69 -2.22 -8.64
C ASP A 413 11.40 -1.02 -8.04
N GLN A 414 11.05 0.17 -8.51
CA GLN A 414 11.73 1.42 -8.22
C GLN A 414 10.71 2.55 -8.07
N ALA A 415 10.89 3.38 -7.04
CA ALA A 415 10.05 4.53 -6.78
C ALA A 415 10.11 5.54 -7.95
N GLY A 416 8.94 5.98 -8.43
CA GLY A 416 8.85 7.04 -9.44
C GLY A 416 9.04 8.43 -8.85
N PRO A 417 9.25 9.49 -9.66
CA PRO A 417 9.42 10.86 -9.15
C PRO A 417 8.30 11.33 -8.22
N ASP A 418 7.05 10.96 -8.54
CA ASP A 418 5.87 11.30 -7.72
C ASP A 418 5.96 10.76 -6.28
N ALA A 419 6.63 9.61 -6.11
CA ALA A 419 6.86 8.88 -4.88
C ALA A 419 8.12 9.32 -4.12
N LEU A 420 8.85 10.32 -4.62
CA LEU A 420 10.14 10.78 -4.08
C LEU A 420 10.17 12.29 -3.81
N ASN A 421 9.08 13.01 -4.10
CA ASN A 421 8.96 14.47 -4.00
C ASN A 421 9.20 15.04 -2.58
N ARG A 422 9.00 14.24 -1.53
CA ARG A 422 9.22 14.63 -0.12
C ARG A 422 10.37 13.89 0.53
N LEU A 423 11.12 13.03 -0.17
CA LEU A 423 12.16 12.16 0.41
C LEU A 423 13.22 12.92 1.23
N VAL A 424 13.61 14.13 0.82
CA VAL A 424 14.61 14.93 1.55
C VAL A 424 14.01 15.81 2.65
N GLN A 425 12.69 15.81 2.86
CA GLN A 425 12.02 16.64 3.86
C GLN A 425 12.14 16.02 5.26
N GLY A 426 12.62 16.81 6.22
CA GLY A 426 12.87 16.39 7.60
C GLY A 426 14.22 15.69 7.82
N LEU A 427 14.92 15.24 6.77
CA LEU A 427 16.22 14.60 6.92
C LEU A 427 17.28 15.57 7.47
N LYS A 428 18.02 15.15 8.50
CA LYS A 428 19.15 15.91 9.05
C LYS A 428 20.46 15.68 8.26
N VAL A 429 20.44 14.88 7.20
CA VAL A 429 21.60 14.49 6.37
C VAL A 429 21.31 14.62 4.87
N GLN A 430 22.37 14.84 4.08
CA GLN A 430 22.30 14.98 2.62
C GLN A 430 22.69 13.68 1.86
N THR A 431 22.87 12.56 2.58
CA THR A 431 23.35 11.28 2.03
C THR A 431 22.33 10.57 1.14
N CYS A 432 21.04 10.87 1.30
CA CYS A 432 19.99 10.40 0.41
C CYS A 432 19.57 11.48 -0.59
N GLN A 433 19.19 11.04 -1.78
CA GLN A 433 18.76 11.84 -2.92
C GLN A 433 17.40 11.33 -3.41
N PRO A 434 16.55 12.16 -4.05
CA PRO A 434 15.24 11.75 -4.55
C PRO A 434 15.35 10.92 -5.84
N THR A 435 16.01 9.76 -5.74
CA THR A 435 16.20 8.76 -6.79
C THR A 435 16.29 7.37 -6.14
N PRO A 436 15.84 6.29 -6.82
CA PRO A 436 16.25 4.94 -6.46
C PRO A 436 17.78 4.82 -6.48
N SER A 437 18.33 3.99 -5.59
CA SER A 437 19.78 3.75 -5.46
C SER A 437 20.19 2.30 -5.68
N LEU A 438 19.24 1.35 -5.68
CA LEU A 438 19.54 -0.06 -5.97
C LEU A 438 19.99 -0.28 -7.43
N PRO A 439 20.92 -1.23 -7.66
CA PRO A 439 21.30 -1.63 -9.01
C PRO A 439 20.14 -2.31 -9.73
N VAL A 440 20.15 -2.24 -11.07
CA VAL A 440 19.11 -2.85 -11.96
C VAL A 440 19.23 -4.38 -12.10
N SER A 441 20.13 -5.01 -11.34
CA SER A 441 20.37 -6.46 -11.31
C SER A 441 21.35 -6.80 -10.20
N ALA A 442 21.14 -7.91 -9.48
CA ALA A 442 22.08 -8.34 -8.46
C ALA A 442 23.41 -8.84 -9.08
N PRO A 443 24.55 -8.72 -8.37
CA PRO A 443 25.78 -9.41 -8.77
C PRO A 443 25.53 -10.92 -8.91
N PRO A 444 26.16 -11.63 -9.86
CA PRO A 444 25.99 -13.08 -10.01
C PRO A 444 26.32 -13.86 -8.72
N TYR A 445 25.59 -14.93 -8.45
CA TYR A 445 25.92 -15.86 -7.37
C TYR A 445 27.15 -16.70 -7.73
N THR A 446 28.16 -16.70 -6.85
CA THR A 446 29.46 -17.36 -7.06
C THR A 446 29.79 -18.39 -5.96
N GLY A 447 28.79 -18.84 -5.19
CA GLY A 447 28.98 -19.81 -4.12
C GLY A 447 28.97 -21.28 -4.61
N PRO A 448 29.01 -22.24 -3.67
CA PRO A 448 28.92 -23.67 -3.98
C PRO A 448 27.68 -24.02 -4.80
N GLY A 449 27.78 -25.02 -5.67
CA GLY A 449 26.72 -25.43 -6.59
C GLY A 449 26.57 -24.59 -7.87
N GLY A 450 27.36 -23.52 -8.01
CA GLY A 450 27.43 -22.68 -9.21
C GLY A 450 26.28 -21.67 -9.33
N PRO A 451 26.16 -20.95 -10.47
CA PRO A 451 24.99 -20.13 -10.75
C PRO A 451 23.76 -21.03 -10.91
N GLY A 452 22.66 -20.67 -10.23
CA GLY A 452 21.35 -21.29 -10.45
C GLY A 452 20.57 -20.63 -11.58
N THR A 453 19.31 -21.02 -11.77
CA THR A 453 18.44 -20.44 -12.80
C THR A 453 18.05 -19.00 -12.43
N THR A 454 18.64 -18.01 -13.11
CA THR A 454 18.14 -16.62 -13.11
C THR A 454 17.25 -16.37 -14.32
N VAL A 455 16.07 -15.80 -14.08
CA VAL A 455 15.24 -15.23 -15.16
C VAL A 455 15.81 -13.87 -15.49
N THR A 456 16.45 -13.72 -16.65
CA THR A 456 16.88 -12.40 -17.14
C THR A 456 15.65 -11.59 -17.51
N SER A 457 15.33 -10.57 -16.71
CA SER A 457 14.17 -9.69 -16.90
C SER A 457 14.35 -8.79 -18.13
N SER A 458 14.04 -9.34 -19.31
CA SER A 458 14.10 -8.62 -20.58
C SER A 458 13.01 -7.54 -20.64
N SER A 459 13.36 -6.31 -20.30
CA SER A 459 12.50 -5.11 -20.41
C SER A 459 12.29 -4.71 -21.87
N SER A 460 11.53 -5.53 -22.61
CA SER A 460 11.16 -5.28 -24.00
C SER A 460 10.19 -4.11 -24.10
N SER A 461 10.72 -2.89 -24.20
CA SER A 461 9.95 -1.70 -24.56
C SER A 461 9.34 -1.91 -25.95
N SER A 462 8.01 -2.06 -26.00
CA SER A 462 7.26 -2.40 -27.20
C SER A 462 7.16 -1.20 -28.15
N ALA A 463 8.26 -0.93 -28.88
CA ALA A 463 8.32 0.09 -29.91
C ALA A 463 7.43 -0.31 -31.11
N THR A 464 6.29 0.36 -31.25
CA THR A 464 5.32 0.14 -32.33
C THR A 464 5.97 0.38 -33.70
N SER A 465 6.29 -0.71 -34.40
CA SER A 465 6.74 -0.67 -35.80
C SER A 465 5.60 -1.07 -36.73
N THR A 466 5.08 -0.08 -37.48
CA THR A 466 4.02 -0.26 -38.47
C THR A 466 4.56 -0.97 -39.71
N SER A 467 4.41 -2.30 -39.75
CA SER A 467 4.71 -3.10 -40.95
C SER A 467 3.60 -2.93 -42.00
N GLY A 468 3.97 -2.46 -43.19
CA GLY A 468 3.04 -2.31 -44.30
C GLY A 468 2.62 -3.66 -44.90
N SER A 469 1.32 -3.81 -45.17
CA SER A 469 0.79 -5.00 -45.84
C SER A 469 1.43 -5.23 -47.20
N SER A 470 1.80 -6.48 -47.50
CA SER A 470 2.27 -6.90 -48.83
C SER A 470 1.58 -8.21 -49.24
N THR A 471 0.88 -8.16 -50.38
CA THR A 471 -0.05 -9.21 -50.82
C THR A 471 0.68 -10.43 -51.40
N ILE A 472 0.20 -11.63 -51.06
CA ILE A 472 0.68 -12.89 -51.62
C ILE A 472 0.16 -13.09 -53.04
N THR A 473 1.04 -13.32 -54.01
CA THR A 473 0.69 -13.82 -55.36
C THR A 473 1.69 -14.88 -55.83
N THR A 474 1.18 -16.01 -56.30
CA THR A 474 1.95 -17.22 -56.66
C THR A 474 2.70 -17.07 -58.00
N PRO A 475 3.94 -17.57 -58.15
CA PRO A 475 4.75 -17.34 -59.36
C PRO A 475 4.47 -18.33 -60.50
N ARG A 476 4.53 -17.86 -61.76
CA ARG A 476 4.68 -18.76 -62.94
C ARG A 476 5.53 -18.16 -64.09
N GLN A 477 6.60 -18.89 -64.40
CA GLN A 477 7.36 -18.95 -65.68
C GLN A 477 8.01 -17.69 -66.30
N ARG A 478 9.36 -17.71 -66.26
CA ARG A 478 10.33 -17.32 -67.32
C ARG A 478 9.77 -16.74 -68.65
N ARG A 479 10.36 -15.62 -69.09
CA ARG A 479 11.18 -15.61 -70.33
C ARG A 479 12.21 -14.46 -70.36
N GLN A 480 13.13 -14.54 -71.33
CA GLN A 480 14.39 -13.79 -71.40
C GLN A 480 14.24 -12.40 -72.06
N ARG A 481 15.04 -11.40 -71.64
CA ARG A 481 16.18 -10.87 -72.44
C ARG A 481 16.94 -9.71 -71.76
N ARG A 482 18.28 -9.73 -71.93
CA ARG A 482 19.19 -8.65 -72.40
C ARG A 482 18.64 -7.19 -72.32
N GLN A 483 19.38 -6.16 -71.88
CA GLN A 483 20.81 -5.87 -72.08
C GLN A 483 21.26 -4.58 -71.32
N ARG A 484 22.59 -4.39 -71.08
CA ARG A 484 23.32 -3.07 -70.94
C ARG A 484 22.94 -2.12 -69.77
N LEU A 485 23.72 -1.09 -69.40
CA LEU A 485 25.17 -0.98 -69.10
C LEU A 485 25.46 0.42 -68.47
N ARG A 486 26.13 0.47 -67.31
CA ARG A 486 26.99 1.60 -66.81
C ARG A 486 26.33 2.93 -66.35
N PRO A 487 27.07 3.82 -65.61
CA PRO A 487 26.49 4.54 -64.46
C PRO A 487 26.95 6.04 -64.33
N ARG A 488 27.05 6.56 -63.08
CA ARG A 488 27.50 7.91 -62.62
C ARG A 488 26.36 8.95 -62.56
N ARG A 489 26.41 10.04 -61.75
CA ARG A 489 27.39 10.51 -60.72
C ARG A 489 26.65 11.33 -59.63
N ALA A 490 27.33 11.71 -58.55
CA ALA A 490 26.78 12.57 -57.48
C ALA A 490 27.00 14.07 -57.72
N ALA A 491 26.18 14.92 -57.10
CA ALA A 491 26.43 16.35 -56.89
C ALA A 491 25.70 16.91 -55.65
N ARG A 492 26.39 17.80 -54.92
CA ARG A 492 25.90 18.91 -54.06
C ARG A 492 26.28 20.24 -54.81
N PRO A 493 26.00 21.51 -54.39
CA PRO A 493 25.73 21.99 -53.01
C PRO A 493 24.78 23.23 -52.87
N GLN A 494 24.82 23.86 -51.69
CA GLN A 494 24.50 25.29 -51.39
C GLN A 494 23.03 25.76 -51.56
N VAL A 495 22.53 26.86 -50.99
CA VAL A 495 22.69 27.69 -49.76
C VAL A 495 21.76 28.91 -49.99
N GLY A 496 21.11 29.46 -48.96
CA GLY A 496 20.24 30.64 -49.07
C GLY A 496 19.76 31.15 -47.70
N LEU A 497 19.47 32.45 -47.56
CA LEU A 497 19.33 33.13 -46.27
C LEU A 497 18.30 34.29 -46.31
N ALA A 498 17.66 34.55 -45.15
CA ALA A 498 17.19 35.86 -44.64
C ALA A 498 15.85 36.52 -45.11
N VAL A 499 14.91 36.68 -44.14
CA VAL A 499 14.41 37.97 -43.57
C VAL A 499 13.42 38.88 -44.35
N LEU A 500 12.21 39.15 -43.81
CA LEU A 500 11.73 40.45 -43.20
C LEU A 500 10.18 40.72 -43.23
N LEU A 501 9.64 41.30 -42.12
CA LEU A 501 8.41 42.14 -41.91
C LEU A 501 7.00 41.77 -42.52
N GLN A 502 5.88 42.47 -42.22
CA GLN A 502 5.14 42.80 -40.96
C GLN A 502 3.85 43.63 -41.30
N LEU A 503 2.97 43.87 -40.30
CA LEU A 503 1.80 44.79 -40.25
C LEU A 503 0.52 44.31 -40.99
N LEU A 504 -0.72 44.37 -40.48
CA LEU A 504 -1.50 45.15 -39.48
C LEU A 504 -2.40 46.27 -40.08
N ASN A 505 -3.73 46.02 -40.10
CA ASN A 505 -4.86 46.99 -40.01
C ASN A 505 -6.20 46.25 -40.32
N LYS A 506 -7.41 46.63 -39.86
CA LYS A 506 -7.89 47.49 -38.73
C LYS A 506 -9.44 47.47 -38.67
N SER A 507 -10.05 47.76 -37.50
CA SER A 507 -11.38 48.42 -37.30
C SER A 507 -12.69 47.76 -37.84
N ASP A 508 -13.92 47.95 -37.29
CA ASP A 508 -14.41 48.36 -35.94
C ASP A 508 -15.91 47.91 -35.76
N PRO A 509 -16.89 48.54 -35.04
CA PRO A 509 -17.77 47.78 -34.11
C PRO A 509 -19.31 48.11 -34.21
N GLN A 510 -20.01 48.13 -33.05
CA GLN A 510 -21.40 48.55 -32.72
C GLN A 510 -22.50 47.45 -32.72
N THR A 511 -23.57 47.45 -31.89
CA THR A 511 -24.01 48.04 -30.58
C THR A 511 -25.17 47.12 -30.02
N VAL A 512 -26.00 47.32 -28.96
CA VAL A 512 -26.36 48.43 -28.02
C VAL A 512 -26.98 47.91 -26.67
N LEU A 513 -27.14 48.83 -25.69
CA LEU A 513 -27.98 48.95 -24.43
C LEU A 513 -29.08 47.90 -24.03
N ALA A 514 -29.66 47.82 -22.80
CA ALA A 514 -29.33 48.19 -21.39
C ALA A 514 -30.42 47.65 -20.35
N PRO A 515 -30.82 48.24 -19.17
CA PRO A 515 -30.82 47.48 -17.87
C PRO A 515 -32.02 47.67 -16.88
N GLY A 516 -31.93 47.12 -15.64
CA GLY A 516 -32.73 47.50 -14.43
C GLY A 516 -33.42 46.33 -13.67
N VAL A 517 -33.83 46.37 -12.38
CA VAL A 517 -33.81 47.38 -11.26
C VAL A 517 -33.81 46.66 -9.87
N CYS A 518 -33.58 47.39 -8.76
CA CYS A 518 -33.54 47.06 -7.30
C CYS A 518 -34.81 46.33 -6.72
N GLY A 519 -34.91 45.90 -5.43
CA GLY A 519 -34.27 46.34 -4.18
C GLY A 519 -34.49 45.43 -2.92
N PRO A 520 -34.39 45.93 -1.65
CA PRO A 520 -33.77 45.14 -0.56
C PRO A 520 -34.50 44.97 0.81
N ALA A 521 -33.85 44.19 1.70
CA ALA A 521 -33.73 44.32 3.18
C ALA A 521 -34.79 43.75 4.16
N LEU A 522 -34.30 43.03 5.19
CA LEU A 522 -34.58 43.29 6.62
C LEU A 522 -33.46 42.73 7.53
N LEU A 523 -33.27 43.31 8.71
CA LEU A 523 -32.31 42.91 9.76
C LEU A 523 -33.02 42.95 11.12
N VAL A 524 -32.79 41.97 12.00
CA VAL A 524 -33.20 42.02 13.42
C VAL A 524 -32.04 41.49 14.29
N LEU A 525 -31.85 42.11 15.45
CA LEU A 525 -30.66 41.98 16.30
C LEU A 525 -31.09 41.94 17.77
N ILE A 526 -30.75 40.88 18.50
CA ILE A 526 -30.87 40.83 19.97
C ILE A 526 -29.59 40.24 20.57
N LEU A 527 -29.04 40.97 21.54
CA LEU A 527 -27.95 40.59 22.45
C LEU A 527 -28.51 40.67 23.88
N PRO A 528 -27.94 39.96 24.87
CA PRO A 528 -27.08 40.69 25.80
C PRO A 528 -25.90 39.91 26.44
N ILE A 529 -24.83 40.67 26.77
CA ILE A 529 -24.06 40.66 28.04
C ILE A 529 -23.58 39.28 28.56
N ILE A 530 -22.31 38.88 28.44
CA ILE A 530 -21.06 39.40 29.05
C ILE A 530 -20.98 39.24 30.59
N ALA A 531 -20.12 38.31 31.03
CA ALA A 531 -19.34 38.42 32.28
C ALA A 531 -18.06 37.57 32.14
N MET A 532 -16.93 38.09 32.62
CA MET A 532 -15.65 37.37 32.76
C MET A 532 -14.93 37.88 34.00
N ASP A 533 -14.35 37.00 34.81
CA ASP A 533 -13.13 37.26 35.57
C ASP A 533 -12.44 35.91 35.94
N PRO A 534 -11.11 35.85 36.20
CA PRO A 534 -10.35 34.59 36.32
C PRO A 534 -9.77 34.31 37.73
N ALA A 535 -8.85 33.32 37.80
CA ALA A 535 -7.89 33.04 38.88
C ALA A 535 -8.41 32.15 40.06
N VAL A 536 -7.60 31.36 40.81
CA VAL A 536 -6.20 30.85 40.68
C VAL A 536 -5.93 29.66 41.65
N ALA A 537 -4.88 28.85 41.38
CA ALA A 537 -4.11 27.95 42.28
C ALA A 537 -4.68 26.66 42.94
N ALA A 538 -4.07 25.53 42.54
CA ALA A 538 -3.29 24.54 43.33
C ALA A 538 -3.89 23.72 44.51
N GLY A 539 -3.54 22.41 44.56
CA GLY A 539 -3.69 21.56 45.75
C GLY A 539 -3.62 20.02 45.51
N SER A 540 -2.63 19.39 46.13
CA SER A 540 -2.48 18.00 46.64
C SER A 540 -3.77 17.20 47.02
N THR A 541 -3.83 15.85 47.13
CA THR A 541 -2.81 14.74 47.11
C THR A 541 -3.48 13.37 46.83
N GLU A 542 -2.66 12.30 46.81
CA GLU A 542 -2.92 10.84 46.82
C GLU A 542 -4.25 10.31 47.42
N ASP A 543 -4.85 9.28 46.81
CA ASP A 543 -4.86 7.89 47.34
C ASP A 543 -5.38 6.84 46.30
N GLU A 544 -5.36 5.54 46.63
CA GLU A 544 -5.57 4.41 45.68
C GLU A 544 -7.00 3.80 45.51
N ASN A 545 -7.16 3.02 44.42
CA ASN A 545 -8.11 1.91 44.16
C ASN A 545 -9.48 2.14 43.45
N GLU A 546 -9.76 1.18 42.55
CA GLU A 546 -11.04 0.81 41.89
C GLU A 546 -11.65 1.76 40.80
N PRO A 547 -12.51 1.27 39.89
CA PRO A 547 -12.05 0.56 38.68
C PRO A 547 -12.33 1.29 37.35
N ALA A 548 -11.85 0.69 36.25
CA ALA A 548 -11.87 1.25 34.91
C ALA A 548 -13.28 1.43 34.29
N ALA A 549 -13.90 2.58 34.53
CA ALA A 549 -15.00 3.12 33.73
C ALA A 549 -14.98 4.67 33.73
N LYS A 550 -15.50 5.29 32.66
CA LYS A 550 -15.60 6.76 32.42
C LYS A 550 -14.29 7.50 32.10
N TRP A 551 -13.90 7.48 30.81
CA TRP A 551 -13.14 8.58 30.19
C TRP A 551 -13.75 9.06 28.85
N GLY A 552 -15.05 8.78 28.66
CA GLY A 552 -15.81 9.09 27.44
C GLY A 552 -16.72 10.32 27.53
N GLU A 553 -16.32 11.41 28.19
CA GLU A 553 -17.18 12.61 28.28
C GLU A 553 -16.42 13.93 28.59
N ARG A 554 -15.46 14.33 27.72
CA ARG A 554 -14.85 15.68 27.82
C ARG A 554 -14.17 16.27 26.56
N GLN A 555 -14.74 16.06 25.37
CA GLN A 555 -14.30 16.75 24.13
C GLN A 555 -15.48 17.31 23.30
N LEU A 556 -16.14 18.34 23.84
CA LEU A 556 -17.13 19.14 23.12
C LEU A 556 -17.04 20.62 23.51
N SER A 557 -16.22 21.40 22.79
CA SER A 557 -16.53 22.78 22.32
C SER A 557 -15.29 23.50 21.75
N ARG A 558 -15.55 24.55 20.94
CA ARG A 558 -14.59 25.57 20.45
C ARG A 558 -13.58 25.15 19.38
N ILE A 559 -14.07 24.88 18.17
CA ILE A 559 -13.35 25.27 16.95
C ILE A 559 -13.69 26.74 16.68
N THR A 560 -12.70 27.63 16.69
CA THR A 560 -12.83 29.02 16.25
C THR A 560 -12.16 29.17 14.89
N ILE A 561 -12.92 29.59 13.87
CA ILE A 561 -12.38 29.82 12.52
C ILE A 561 -11.75 31.22 12.47
N SER A 562 -10.47 31.27 12.08
CA SER A 562 -9.75 32.54 11.80
C SER A 562 -9.22 32.54 10.37
N CYS A 563 -9.95 33.16 9.46
CA CYS A 563 -9.50 33.42 8.08
C CYS A 563 -8.99 34.85 7.92
N GLN A 564 -7.67 35.05 7.97
CA GLN A 564 -6.93 36.24 7.53
C GLN A 564 -5.48 35.80 7.24
N PHE A 565 -4.70 36.34 6.31
CA PHE A 565 -4.90 37.14 5.08
C PHE A 565 -3.54 37.10 4.35
N ILE A 566 -3.48 37.27 3.03
CA ILE A 566 -2.35 37.94 2.32
C ILE A 566 -2.78 38.22 0.88
N THR A 567 -2.65 39.47 0.43
CA THR A 567 -2.93 39.87 -0.96
C THR A 567 -1.94 40.94 -1.41
N ARG A 568 -0.99 40.55 -2.28
CA ARG A 568 -0.23 41.39 -3.23
C ARG A 568 0.49 42.67 -2.75
N ALA A 569 1.81 42.63 -2.84
CA ALA A 569 2.56 43.48 -3.79
C ALA A 569 3.67 42.60 -4.43
N ALA A 570 4.10 42.71 -5.69
CA ALA A 570 4.00 43.75 -6.72
C ALA A 570 5.10 44.84 -6.70
N LEU A 571 6.35 44.41 -6.55
CA LEU A 571 7.51 44.91 -7.30
C LEU A 571 8.56 43.80 -7.43
#